data_AF-A0A1V3R7X8-F1
#
_entry.id   AF-A0A1V3R7X8-F1
#
_cell.length_a   1.000
_cell.length_b   1.000
_cell.length_c   1.000
_cell.angle_alpha   90.00
_cell.angle_beta   90.00
_cell.angle_gamma   90.00
#
_symmetry.space_group_name_H-M   'P 1'
#
loop_
_entity.id
_entity.type
_entity.pdbx_description
1 polymer ?
#
loop_
_entity_poly.entity_id
_entity_poly.type
_entity_poly.pdbx_seq_one_letter_code
_entity_poly.pdbx_strand_id
1 'polypeptide(L)'
;MKKINHNNHPVALYKMLVSTVLLIHFCSLEAVAKTIKTDESKSYVIVYNVKENIDASIFLNKQNDRENDTLKVAAASTVKGLMKLAEPAFESSRKGFEIAQTTGATGDMVELVMSNKAAVAITTRNIKDYEKLKCPNLVGTPIGLDGLAIAVSPSLPVTNLTFGQIQAIWTGAIVNWKELGGPDLPIVLIGRSKSYDSIMLFCDFMKLESKPVEGGLIYRDKNKEAWYENVVTAPETDDMALAVLLKTPGAITYFPLQILNNYKAKNIAVKSVSFDGIEATKETIANGTYFIHRTLNAITNNNPQGDTKKFCDFLLSKEGQKLIVKAGFLSL
;
A
#
# COMPACT_ATOMS: atom_id res chain seq x y z
N MET A 1 -8.75 -5.95 -51.53
CA MET A 1 -7.70 -5.92 -52.58
C MET A 1 -7.44 -4.47 -52.97
N LYS A 2 -6.28 -3.92 -52.66
CA LYS A 2 -5.79 -2.65 -53.26
C LYS A 2 -4.36 -2.93 -53.74
N LYS A 3 -4.15 -2.95 -55.05
CA LYS A 3 -2.82 -3.04 -55.67
C LYS A 3 -2.17 -1.66 -55.55
N ILE A 4 -0.98 -1.59 -54.95
CA ILE A 4 -0.13 -0.40 -54.97
C ILE A 4 1.03 -0.72 -55.91
N ASN A 5 1.19 0.12 -56.94
CA ASN A 5 2.19 -0.04 -58.00
C ASN A 5 3.54 0.51 -57.51
N HIS A 6 4.60 -0.32 -57.52
CA HIS A 6 5.96 0.13 -57.21
C HIS A 6 6.66 0.56 -58.50
N ASN A 7 7.06 1.84 -58.58
CA ASN A 7 8.24 2.25 -59.33
C ASN A 7 8.79 3.55 -58.75
N ASN A 8 10.12 3.58 -58.63
CA ASN A 8 11.05 4.69 -58.37
C ASN A 8 11.57 4.95 -56.93
N HIS A 9 12.88 4.66 -56.80
CA HIS A 9 13.92 5.28 -55.95
C HIS A 9 14.12 4.78 -54.50
N PRO A 10 15.35 4.93 -53.94
CA PRO A 10 16.48 4.01 -54.12
C PRO A 10 16.94 3.41 -52.78
N VAL A 11 17.71 2.34 -52.89
CA VAL A 11 18.39 1.62 -51.80
C VAL A 11 19.21 2.59 -50.91
N ALA A 12 18.74 2.85 -49.69
CA ALA A 12 19.50 3.51 -48.64
C ALA A 12 19.62 2.57 -47.42
N LEU A 13 20.86 2.40 -46.97
CA LEU A 13 21.31 1.45 -45.96
C LEU A 13 20.47 1.45 -44.69
N TYR A 14 20.01 0.27 -44.26
CA TYR A 14 19.74 0.00 -42.86
C TYR A 14 20.57 -1.20 -42.41
N LYS A 15 21.42 -0.97 -41.40
CA LYS A 15 22.13 -2.01 -40.65
C LYS A 15 21.09 -2.95 -40.02
N MET A 16 20.91 -4.12 -40.60
CA MET A 16 20.06 -5.19 -40.05
C MET A 16 20.83 -5.90 -38.93
N LEU A 17 20.31 -5.81 -37.69
CA LEU A 17 20.62 -6.77 -36.63
C LEU A 17 20.13 -8.16 -37.07
N VAL A 18 20.99 -9.16 -36.86
CA VAL A 18 20.75 -10.57 -37.17
C VAL A 18 19.49 -11.06 -36.46
N SER A 19 18.59 -11.74 -37.17
CA SER A 19 17.44 -12.42 -36.58
C SER A 19 17.26 -13.80 -37.21
N THR A 20 17.06 -14.77 -36.33
CA THR A 20 17.00 -16.22 -36.50
C THR A 20 16.11 -16.67 -37.65
N VAL A 21 16.64 -17.56 -38.51
CA VAL A 21 15.86 -18.25 -39.55
C VAL A 21 15.12 -19.42 -38.89
N LEU A 22 13.78 -19.37 -38.85
CA LEU A 22 12.96 -20.50 -38.43
C LEU A 22 12.54 -21.28 -39.68
N LEU A 23 13.15 -22.45 -39.90
CA LEU A 23 12.74 -23.40 -40.95
C LEU A 23 11.49 -24.15 -40.49
N ILE A 24 10.32 -23.75 -40.98
CA ILE A 24 9.06 -24.47 -40.76
C ILE A 24 8.93 -25.53 -41.85
N HIS A 25 9.09 -26.81 -41.51
CA HIS A 25 8.83 -27.92 -42.42
C HIS A 25 7.34 -28.22 -42.46
N PHE A 26 6.64 -27.69 -43.46
CA PHE A 26 5.40 -28.30 -43.96
C PHE A 26 5.75 -29.15 -45.18
N CYS A 27 5.15 -30.35 -45.27
CA CYS A 27 5.29 -31.26 -46.41
C CYS A 27 5.34 -30.50 -47.75
N SER A 28 6.44 -30.68 -48.47
CA SER A 28 6.67 -30.29 -49.88
C SER A 28 6.72 -28.79 -50.26
N LEU A 29 6.88 -27.85 -49.33
CA LEU A 29 7.20 -26.44 -49.69
C LEU A 29 8.46 -25.92 -48.98
N GLU A 30 9.50 -25.59 -49.76
CA GLU A 30 10.64 -24.79 -49.29
C GLU A 30 10.22 -23.32 -49.21
N ALA A 31 9.68 -22.91 -48.07
CA ALA A 31 9.34 -21.52 -47.79
C ALA A 31 10.36 -20.92 -46.81
N VAL A 32 10.91 -19.75 -47.16
CA VAL A 32 11.77 -18.97 -46.26
C VAL A 32 10.95 -17.83 -45.68
N ALA A 33 10.74 -17.85 -44.36
CA ALA A 33 10.06 -16.76 -43.64
C ALA A 33 11.11 -15.82 -43.02
N LYS A 34 10.99 -14.53 -43.30
CA LYS A 34 11.81 -13.48 -42.69
C LYS A 34 10.93 -12.53 -41.90
N THR A 35 11.15 -12.47 -40.59
CA THR A 35 10.46 -11.53 -39.71
C THR A 35 11.16 -10.18 -39.75
N ILE A 36 10.41 -9.12 -40.03
CA ILE A 36 10.88 -7.74 -39.95
C ILE A 36 10.12 -7.06 -38.81
N LYS A 37 10.84 -6.65 -37.77
CA LYS A 37 10.31 -5.77 -36.71
C LYS A 37 10.43 -4.32 -37.17
N THR A 38 9.34 -3.56 -37.09
CA THR A 38 9.36 -2.10 -37.30
C THR A 38 8.63 -1.42 -36.14
N ASP A 39 9.42 -0.84 -35.24
CA ASP A 39 9.02 -0.15 -34.01
C ASP A 39 8.07 -0.95 -33.09
N GLU A 40 7.97 -0.58 -31.81
CA GLU A 40 7.58 -1.46 -30.68
C GLU A 40 6.19 -2.12 -30.74
N SER A 41 5.36 -1.89 -31.77
CA SER A 41 4.02 -2.47 -31.88
C SER A 41 3.70 -3.26 -33.15
N LYS A 42 4.63 -3.43 -34.12
CA LYS A 42 4.33 -4.17 -35.36
C LYS A 42 5.46 -5.09 -35.84
N SER A 43 5.12 -6.36 -36.04
CA SER A 43 5.97 -7.35 -36.70
C SER A 43 5.34 -7.80 -38.01
N TYR A 44 6.12 -7.78 -39.09
CA TYR A 44 5.71 -8.29 -40.40
C TYR A 44 6.43 -9.62 -40.67
N VAL A 45 5.71 -10.62 -41.14
CA VAL A 45 6.30 -11.87 -41.63
C VAL A 45 6.19 -11.86 -43.15
N ILE A 46 7.33 -11.85 -43.83
CA ILE A 46 7.40 -12.02 -45.28
C ILE A 46 7.78 -13.46 -45.56
N VAL A 47 6.93 -14.18 -46.28
CA VAL A 47 7.17 -15.56 -46.70
C VAL A 47 7.51 -15.54 -48.18
N TYR A 48 8.66 -16.11 -48.53
CA TYR A 48 9.09 -16.32 -49.92
C TYR A 48 8.94 -17.80 -50.27
N ASN A 49 8.26 -18.10 -51.37
CA ASN A 49 8.28 -19.42 -51.99
C ASN A 49 9.41 -19.44 -53.03
N VAL A 50 10.36 -20.38 -52.89
CA VAL A 50 11.60 -20.36 -53.68
C VAL A 50 11.40 -21.00 -55.08
N LYS A 51 10.28 -21.68 -55.35
CA LYS A 51 10.10 -22.45 -56.60
C LYS A 51 9.19 -21.85 -57.66
N GLU A 52 8.35 -20.89 -57.34
CA GLU A 52 7.51 -20.22 -58.34
C GLU A 52 7.54 -18.71 -58.11
N ASN A 53 7.88 -17.97 -59.16
CA ASN A 53 8.18 -16.54 -59.14
C ASN A 53 6.89 -15.69 -59.02
N ILE A 54 6.08 -15.91 -57.97
CA ILE A 54 4.75 -15.29 -57.80
C ILE A 54 4.48 -14.88 -56.33
N ASP A 55 4.07 -13.62 -56.18
CA ASP A 55 3.43 -12.89 -55.08
C ASP A 55 4.03 -12.99 -53.65
N ALA A 56 4.84 -11.98 -53.31
CA ALA A 56 5.08 -11.59 -51.93
C ALA A 56 3.78 -11.08 -51.30
N SER A 57 3.08 -11.94 -50.56
CA SER A 57 1.93 -11.56 -49.74
C SER A 57 2.40 -11.08 -48.38
N ILE A 58 2.22 -9.78 -48.10
CA ILE A 58 2.47 -9.22 -46.77
C ILE A 58 1.30 -9.63 -45.87
N PHE A 59 1.54 -10.62 -45.00
CA PHE A 59 0.62 -10.92 -43.92
C PHE A 59 0.87 -9.93 -42.79
N LEU A 60 -0.08 -9.02 -42.57
CA LEU A 60 -0.20 -8.32 -41.30
C LEU A 60 -0.55 -9.37 -40.26
N ASN A 61 0.46 -9.87 -39.55
CA ASN A 61 0.22 -10.59 -38.33
C ASN A 61 -0.22 -9.56 -37.30
N LYS A 62 -1.52 -9.24 -37.30
CA LYS A 62 -2.15 -8.62 -36.16
C LYS A 62 -2.21 -9.73 -35.12
N GLN A 63 -1.09 -9.95 -34.42
CA GLN A 63 -1.15 -10.62 -33.13
C GLN A 63 -2.16 -9.80 -32.34
N ASN A 64 -3.39 -10.31 -32.25
CA ASN A 64 -4.24 -10.06 -31.10
C ASN A 64 -3.57 -10.79 -29.93
N ASP A 65 -2.37 -10.35 -29.56
CA ASP A 65 -1.95 -10.43 -28.19
C ASP A 65 -2.90 -9.45 -27.50
N ARG A 66 -4.06 -9.93 -27.07
CA ARG A 66 -4.70 -9.32 -25.91
C ARG A 66 -3.71 -9.58 -24.79
N GLU A 67 -2.70 -8.72 -24.69
CA GLU A 67 -2.07 -8.45 -23.41
C GLU A 67 -3.28 -8.19 -22.49
N ASN A 68 -3.51 -9.07 -21.52
CA ASN A 68 -4.48 -8.76 -20.49
C ASN A 68 -4.07 -7.38 -19.98
N ASP A 69 -5.00 -6.41 -20.00
CA ASP A 69 -4.71 -5.07 -19.46
C ASP A 69 -4.45 -5.27 -17.96
N THR A 70 -3.19 -5.46 -17.59
CA THR A 70 -2.79 -5.76 -16.22
C THR A 70 -2.17 -4.54 -15.57
N LEU A 71 -2.77 -4.05 -14.49
CA LEU A 71 -2.19 -3.00 -13.65
C LEU A 71 -1.45 -3.62 -12.47
N LYS A 72 -0.13 -3.41 -12.40
CA LYS A 72 0.68 -3.85 -11.26
C LYS A 72 0.52 -2.87 -10.10
N VAL A 73 -0.06 -3.34 -8.99
CA VAL A 73 -0.29 -2.53 -7.79
C VAL A 73 0.55 -3.07 -6.64
N ALA A 74 1.34 -2.20 -6.01
CA ALA A 74 2.01 -2.50 -4.76
C ALA A 74 1.13 -2.05 -3.58
N ALA A 75 0.95 -2.87 -2.56
CA ALA A 75 0.08 -2.59 -1.44
C ALA A 75 0.82 -2.81 -0.12
N ALA A 76 0.85 -1.80 0.73
CA ALA A 76 1.34 -2.00 2.09
C ALA A 76 0.47 -3.04 2.82
N SER A 77 1.07 -3.87 3.68
CA SER A 77 0.34 -4.81 4.54
C SER A 77 -0.82 -4.15 5.30
N THR A 78 -0.65 -2.89 5.72
CA THR A 78 -1.69 -2.10 6.38
C THR A 78 -2.95 -1.86 5.56
N VAL A 79 -2.87 -1.86 4.22
CA VAL A 79 -4.02 -1.57 3.33
C VAL A 79 -4.62 -2.83 2.70
N LYS A 80 -4.19 -4.02 3.12
CA LYS A 80 -4.70 -5.29 2.58
C LYS A 80 -6.23 -5.41 2.64
N GLY A 81 -6.84 -4.91 3.71
CA GLY A 81 -8.30 -4.88 3.87
C GLY A 81 -9.01 -4.01 2.82
N LEU A 82 -8.41 -2.86 2.46
CA LEU A 82 -8.91 -2.00 1.39
C LEU A 82 -8.75 -2.67 0.02
N MET A 83 -7.57 -3.21 -0.29
CA MET A 83 -7.31 -3.82 -1.59
C MET A 83 -8.24 -5.00 -1.89
N LYS A 84 -8.52 -5.84 -0.89
CA LYS A 84 -9.51 -6.94 -0.99
C LYS A 84 -10.91 -6.48 -1.41
N LEU A 85 -11.27 -5.23 -1.14
CA LEU A 85 -12.55 -4.64 -1.54
C LEU A 85 -12.44 -3.87 -2.87
N ALA A 86 -11.37 -3.08 -3.03
CA ALA A 86 -11.19 -2.19 -4.16
C ALA A 86 -10.84 -2.90 -5.47
N GLU A 87 -10.03 -3.95 -5.42
CA GLU A 87 -9.61 -4.71 -6.61
C GLU A 87 -10.78 -5.32 -7.37
N PRO A 88 -11.60 -6.21 -6.75
CA PRO A 88 -12.72 -6.81 -7.47
C PRO A 88 -13.75 -5.77 -7.92
N ALA A 89 -13.95 -4.69 -7.16
CA ALA A 89 -14.85 -3.62 -7.55
C ALA A 89 -14.35 -2.91 -8.81
N PHE A 90 -13.06 -2.56 -8.88
CA PHE A 90 -12.46 -1.92 -10.05
C PHE A 90 -12.44 -2.86 -11.27
N GLU A 91 -12.04 -4.12 -11.09
CA GLU A 91 -12.02 -5.12 -12.17
C GLU A 91 -13.41 -5.44 -12.72
N SER A 92 -14.43 -5.54 -11.86
CA SER A 92 -15.80 -5.87 -12.29
C SER A 92 -16.40 -4.84 -13.26
N SER A 93 -15.88 -3.60 -13.23
CA SER A 93 -16.27 -2.53 -14.14
C SER A 93 -15.61 -2.63 -15.53
N ARG A 94 -14.65 -3.57 -15.72
CA ARG A 94 -13.79 -3.66 -16.91
C ARG A 94 -13.52 -5.11 -17.35
N LYS A 95 -14.16 -5.52 -18.46
CA LYS A 95 -13.98 -6.87 -19.01
C LYS A 95 -12.55 -7.11 -19.49
N GLY A 96 -11.87 -8.12 -18.91
CA GLY A 96 -10.52 -8.54 -19.31
C GLY A 96 -9.37 -7.73 -18.70
N PHE A 97 -9.67 -6.89 -17.71
CA PHE A 97 -8.69 -6.15 -16.92
C PHE A 97 -8.36 -6.89 -15.63
N GLU A 98 -7.11 -6.86 -15.19
CA GLU A 98 -6.65 -7.51 -13.95
C GLU A 98 -5.71 -6.60 -13.16
N ILE A 99 -5.78 -6.66 -11.83
CA ILE A 99 -4.79 -6.09 -10.93
C ILE A 99 -3.82 -7.19 -10.49
N ALA A 100 -2.56 -7.04 -10.87
CA ALA A 100 -1.48 -7.86 -10.33
C ALA A 100 -0.95 -7.22 -9.05
N GLN A 101 -1.46 -7.68 -7.90
CA GLN A 101 -1.10 -7.13 -6.60
C GLN A 101 0.20 -7.74 -6.03
N THR A 102 1.06 -6.91 -5.46
CA THR A 102 2.14 -7.32 -4.54
C THR A 102 1.88 -6.70 -3.18
N THR A 103 2.02 -7.47 -2.09
CA THR A 103 1.86 -6.97 -0.71
C THR A 103 3.16 -7.09 0.08
N GLY A 104 3.50 -6.07 0.87
CA GLY A 104 4.68 -6.11 1.73
C GLY A 104 4.84 -4.88 2.62
N ALA A 105 6.03 -4.71 3.20
CA ALA A 105 6.36 -3.55 4.01
C ALA A 105 6.29 -2.27 3.17
N THR A 106 5.86 -1.16 3.77
CA THR A 106 5.55 0.06 3.01
C THR A 106 6.76 0.60 2.22
N GLY A 107 7.96 0.54 2.78
CA GLY A 107 9.19 0.98 2.09
C GLY A 107 9.44 0.18 0.80
N ASP A 108 9.30 -1.14 0.87
CA ASP A 108 9.49 -2.03 -0.27
C ASP A 108 8.43 -1.78 -1.35
N MET A 109 7.19 -1.48 -0.97
CA MET A 109 6.12 -1.15 -1.91
C MET A 109 6.39 0.15 -2.67
N VAL A 110 6.93 1.16 -1.98
CA VAL A 110 7.36 2.42 -2.64
C VAL A 110 8.58 2.17 -3.53
N GLU A 111 9.52 1.30 -3.13
CA GLU A 111 10.67 0.90 -3.94
C GLU A 111 10.25 0.21 -5.26
N LEU A 112 9.18 -0.58 -5.24
CA LEU A 112 8.62 -1.15 -6.48
C LEU A 112 8.12 -0.08 -7.45
N VAL A 113 7.58 1.04 -6.96
CA VAL A 113 7.18 2.18 -7.81
C VAL A 113 8.40 2.96 -8.29
N MET A 114 9.37 3.23 -7.42
CA MET A 114 10.61 3.93 -7.80
C MET A 114 11.42 3.16 -8.86
N SER A 115 11.40 1.83 -8.79
CA SER A 115 12.06 0.93 -9.76
C SER A 115 11.19 0.54 -10.96
N ASN A 116 10.02 1.18 -11.14
CA ASN A 116 9.04 0.92 -12.21
C ASN A 116 8.55 -0.54 -12.31
N LYS A 117 8.61 -1.29 -11.19
CA LYS A 117 8.08 -2.67 -11.08
C LYS A 117 6.59 -2.70 -10.72
N ALA A 118 6.07 -1.63 -10.13
CA ALA A 118 4.65 -1.39 -9.90
C ALA A 118 4.26 -0.01 -10.42
N ALA A 119 3.02 0.13 -10.88
CA ALA A 119 2.50 1.38 -11.42
C ALA A 119 2.05 2.36 -10.32
N VAL A 120 1.60 1.83 -9.19
CA VAL A 120 1.14 2.59 -8.03
C VAL A 120 1.38 1.79 -6.75
N ALA A 121 1.71 2.47 -5.66
CA ALA A 121 1.79 1.93 -4.32
C ALA A 121 0.68 2.52 -3.44
N ILE A 122 -0.16 1.66 -2.85
CA ILE A 122 -1.15 2.07 -1.86
C ILE A 122 -0.56 1.91 -0.47
N THR A 123 -0.47 3.01 0.27
CA THR A 123 0.27 3.07 1.54
C THR A 123 -0.50 3.85 2.60
N THR A 124 -0.10 3.72 3.86
CA THR A 124 -0.65 4.48 5.01
C THR A 124 0.33 5.52 5.55
N ARG A 125 1.22 6.05 4.71
CA ARG A 125 2.09 7.17 5.08
C ARG A 125 2.38 8.05 3.88
N ASN A 126 2.93 9.22 4.16
CA ASN A 126 3.48 10.08 3.13
C ASN A 126 4.81 9.51 2.60
N ILE A 127 5.19 9.97 1.41
CA ILE A 127 6.52 9.70 0.84
C ILE A 127 7.57 10.28 1.81
N LYS A 128 8.59 9.49 2.15
CA LYS A 128 9.69 9.94 3.01
C LYS A 128 10.70 10.75 2.21
N ASP A 129 11.43 11.64 2.88
CA ASP A 129 12.41 12.51 2.23
C ASP A 129 13.49 11.72 1.49
N TYR A 130 14.00 10.62 2.05
CA TYR A 130 14.99 9.80 1.35
C TYR A 130 14.42 9.13 0.09
N GLU A 131 13.11 8.87 0.03
CA GLU A 131 12.46 8.30 -1.16
C GLU A 131 12.33 9.37 -2.25
N LYS A 132 11.96 10.61 -1.87
CA LYS A 132 11.99 11.76 -2.79
C LYS A 132 13.40 12.07 -3.28
N LEU A 133 14.42 11.94 -2.43
CA LEU A 133 15.81 12.13 -2.84
C LEU A 133 16.24 11.09 -3.88
N LYS A 134 15.83 9.82 -3.72
CA LYS A 134 16.10 8.74 -4.69
C LYS A 134 15.28 8.88 -5.98
N CYS A 135 14.03 9.31 -5.87
CA CYS A 135 13.10 9.46 -6.99
C CYS A 135 12.32 10.78 -6.84
N PRO A 136 12.86 11.91 -7.36
CA PRO A 136 12.26 13.24 -7.19
C PRO A 136 10.86 13.39 -7.79
N ASN A 137 10.49 12.52 -8.73
CA ASN A 137 9.21 12.55 -9.44
C ASN A 137 8.09 11.81 -8.71
N LEU A 138 8.32 11.26 -7.51
CA LEU A 138 7.27 10.60 -6.76
C LEU A 138 6.13 11.57 -6.41
N VAL A 139 4.91 11.18 -6.76
CA VAL A 139 3.68 11.90 -6.44
C VAL A 139 2.87 11.06 -5.46
N GLY A 140 2.54 11.63 -4.31
CA GLY A 140 1.63 11.03 -3.34
C GLY A 140 0.26 11.69 -3.46
N THR A 141 -0.75 10.91 -3.84
CA THR A 141 -2.14 11.38 -3.89
C THR A 141 -2.87 10.88 -2.64
N PRO A 142 -3.31 11.76 -1.74
CA PRO A 142 -4.16 11.38 -0.62
C PRO A 142 -5.44 10.71 -1.12
N ILE A 143 -5.76 9.53 -0.62
CA ILE A 143 -7.00 8.79 -0.96
C ILE A 143 -7.91 8.58 0.24
N GLY A 144 -7.40 8.75 1.46
CA GLY A 144 -8.16 8.59 2.71
C GLY A 144 -7.30 8.90 3.93
N LEU A 145 -7.86 8.71 5.12
CA LEU A 145 -7.19 8.99 6.39
C LEU A 145 -7.28 7.79 7.34
N ASP A 146 -6.31 7.70 8.24
CA ASP A 146 -6.26 6.72 9.33
C ASP A 146 -5.72 7.40 10.58
N GLY A 147 -5.95 6.81 11.74
CA GLY A 147 -5.46 7.33 13.01
C GLY A 147 -5.29 6.22 14.03
N LEU A 148 -4.51 6.48 15.07
CA LEU A 148 -4.41 5.58 16.21
C LEU A 148 -5.19 6.18 17.37
N ALA A 149 -6.07 5.40 17.98
CA ALA A 149 -6.69 5.78 19.24
C ALA A 149 -6.07 5.01 20.39
N ILE A 150 -5.90 5.70 21.51
CA ILE A 150 -5.52 5.08 22.78
C ILE A 150 -6.75 4.35 23.33
N ALA A 151 -6.57 3.09 23.71
CA ALA A 151 -7.61 2.26 24.30
C ALA A 151 -7.18 1.82 25.70
N VAL A 152 -8.14 1.83 26.62
CA VAL A 152 -7.96 1.45 28.02
C VAL A 152 -8.91 0.32 28.37
N SER A 153 -8.60 -0.45 29.41
CA SER A 153 -9.51 -1.47 29.92
C SER A 153 -10.87 -0.84 30.25
N PRO A 154 -12.02 -1.41 29.83
CA PRO A 154 -13.32 -0.75 29.91
C PRO A 154 -13.75 -0.27 31.31
N SER A 155 -13.23 -0.89 32.37
CA SER A 155 -13.53 -0.55 33.76
C SER A 155 -12.84 0.72 34.28
N LEU A 156 -11.84 1.26 33.55
CA LEU A 156 -11.13 2.46 33.98
C LEU A 156 -12.01 3.70 33.79
N PRO A 157 -12.13 4.61 34.76
CA PRO A 157 -12.94 5.82 34.61
C PRO A 157 -12.28 6.89 33.72
N VAL A 158 -10.99 6.77 33.41
CA VAL A 158 -10.22 7.73 32.61
C VAL A 158 -10.83 7.91 31.21
N THR A 159 -10.99 9.16 30.79
CA THR A 159 -11.57 9.54 29.48
C THR A 159 -10.64 10.37 28.61
N ASN A 160 -9.55 10.89 29.17
CA ASN A 160 -8.58 11.74 28.50
C ASN A 160 -7.17 11.46 29.01
N LEU A 161 -6.19 11.49 28.11
CA LEU A 161 -4.77 11.50 28.44
C LEU A 161 -4.06 12.55 27.62
N THR A 162 -3.09 13.24 28.23
CA THR A 162 -2.24 14.19 27.53
C THR A 162 -1.07 13.51 26.83
N PHE A 163 -0.44 14.21 25.88
CA PHE A 163 0.80 13.74 25.25
C PHE A 163 1.86 13.29 26.29
N GLY A 164 2.14 14.15 27.27
CA GLY A 164 3.14 13.89 28.29
C GLY A 164 2.80 12.68 29.17
N GLN A 165 1.51 12.49 29.49
CA GLN A 165 1.06 11.33 30.26
C GLN A 165 1.22 10.03 29.48
N ILE A 166 0.85 9.99 28.20
CA ILE A 166 1.02 8.79 27.37
C ILE A 166 2.51 8.46 27.24
N GLN A 167 3.36 9.46 27.02
CA GLN A 167 4.80 9.26 26.93
C GLN A 167 5.38 8.73 28.26
N ALA A 168 4.93 9.26 29.39
CA ALA A 168 5.33 8.81 30.73
C ALA A 168 4.85 7.39 31.05
N ILE A 169 3.65 7.00 30.60
CA ILE A 169 3.15 5.62 30.72
C ILE A 169 4.03 4.66 29.92
N TRP A 170 4.32 4.99 28.64
CA TRP A 170 5.10 4.11 27.76
C TRP A 170 6.55 3.93 28.20
N THR A 171 7.09 4.92 28.91
CA THR A 171 8.44 4.89 29.48
C THR A 171 8.49 4.35 30.91
N GLY A 172 7.33 4.03 31.51
CA GLY A 172 7.26 3.56 32.90
C GLY A 172 7.55 4.63 33.95
N ALA A 173 7.56 5.92 33.58
CA ALA A 173 7.66 7.03 34.52
C ALA A 173 6.36 7.23 35.31
N ILE A 174 5.21 6.85 34.73
CA ILE A 174 3.92 6.74 35.42
C ILE A 174 3.51 5.26 35.37
N VAL A 175 3.24 4.69 36.54
CA VAL A 175 2.99 3.24 36.68
C VAL A 175 1.68 2.93 37.39
N ASN A 176 0.96 3.95 37.88
CA ASN A 176 -0.32 3.77 38.55
C ASN A 176 -1.36 4.79 38.09
N TRP A 177 -2.60 4.34 37.91
CA TRP A 177 -3.70 5.19 37.46
C TRP A 177 -4.07 6.31 38.44
N LYS A 178 -3.74 6.19 39.74
CA LYS A 178 -3.96 7.26 40.73
C LYS A 178 -3.17 8.53 40.43
N GLU A 179 -2.03 8.40 39.74
CA GLU A 179 -1.20 9.52 39.29
C GLU A 179 -1.89 10.33 38.18
N LEU A 180 -2.94 9.76 37.57
CA LEU A 180 -3.69 10.30 36.45
C LEU A 180 -5.15 10.61 36.83
N GLY A 181 -5.46 10.66 38.14
CA GLY A 181 -6.82 10.88 38.64
C GLY A 181 -7.75 9.66 38.54
N GLY A 182 -7.19 8.47 38.29
CA GLY A 182 -7.89 7.20 38.30
C GLY A 182 -7.83 6.47 39.65
N PRO A 183 -8.26 5.19 39.70
CA PRO A 183 -8.17 4.37 40.91
C PRO A 183 -6.71 4.03 41.27
N ASP A 184 -6.45 3.62 42.52
CA ASP A 184 -5.17 3.01 42.91
C ASP A 184 -5.05 1.62 42.29
N LEU A 185 -4.59 1.60 41.04
CA LEU A 185 -4.52 0.43 40.19
C LEU A 185 -3.25 0.51 39.34
N PRO A 186 -2.39 -0.51 39.34
CA PRO A 186 -1.22 -0.55 38.47
C PRO A 186 -1.60 -0.43 37.00
N ILE A 187 -0.79 0.29 36.23
CA ILE A 187 -0.91 0.37 34.79
C ILE A 187 -0.32 -0.89 34.18
N VAL A 188 -1.11 -1.59 33.36
CA VAL A 188 -0.64 -2.71 32.55
C VAL A 188 -0.51 -2.26 31.11
N LEU A 189 0.70 -1.86 30.74
CA LEU A 189 0.98 -1.44 29.38
C LEU A 189 1.04 -2.64 28.43
N ILE A 190 0.27 -2.58 27.35
CA ILE A 190 0.31 -3.54 26.25
C ILE A 190 0.93 -2.85 25.04
N GLY A 191 2.16 -3.24 24.72
CA GLY A 191 2.88 -2.80 23.53
C GLY A 191 2.40 -3.52 22.28
N ARG A 192 3.20 -3.45 21.22
CA ARG A 192 2.94 -4.15 19.94
C ARG A 192 4.23 -4.80 19.47
N SER A 193 4.17 -5.99 18.86
CA SER A 193 5.40 -6.60 18.33
C SER A 193 6.09 -5.66 17.31
N LYS A 194 7.39 -5.85 17.08
CA LYS A 194 8.15 -5.08 16.07
C LYS A 194 7.57 -5.23 14.66
N SER A 195 6.93 -6.37 14.37
CA SER A 195 6.25 -6.64 13.09
C SER A 195 4.92 -5.91 12.92
N TYR A 196 4.42 -5.25 13.96
CA TYR A 196 3.16 -4.52 13.90
C TYR A 196 3.35 -3.17 13.23
N ASP A 197 2.79 -3.02 12.03
CA ASP A 197 3.02 -1.86 11.15
C ASP A 197 2.77 -0.48 11.80
N SER A 198 1.89 -0.40 12.79
CA SER A 198 1.55 0.87 13.45
C SER A 198 2.44 1.22 14.63
N ILE A 199 3.42 0.39 15.01
CA ILE A 199 4.36 0.71 16.09
C ILE A 199 5.23 1.92 15.76
N MET A 200 5.74 1.99 14.52
CA MET A 200 6.57 3.10 14.08
C MET A 200 5.78 4.41 14.11
N LEU A 201 4.52 4.37 13.64
CA LEU A 201 3.64 5.53 13.67
C LEU A 201 3.42 6.04 15.09
N PHE A 202 3.04 5.15 16.01
CA PHE A 202 2.86 5.51 17.42
C PHE A 202 4.14 6.10 18.00
N CYS A 203 5.28 5.44 17.79
CA CYS A 203 6.58 5.89 18.28
C CYS A 203 7.00 7.25 17.70
N ASP A 204 6.74 7.49 16.41
CA ASP A 204 7.05 8.76 15.76
C ASP A 204 6.22 9.90 16.36
N PHE A 205 4.91 9.72 16.49
CA PHE A 205 4.04 10.73 17.10
C PHE A 205 4.37 10.96 18.57
N MET A 206 4.58 9.89 19.35
CA MET A 206 4.89 9.98 20.77
C MET A 206 6.35 10.36 21.08
N LYS A 207 7.19 10.60 20.06
CA LYS A 207 8.63 10.83 20.21
C LYS A 207 9.31 9.73 21.04
N LEU A 208 8.92 8.49 20.79
CA LEU A 208 9.45 7.29 21.43
C LEU A 208 10.28 6.46 20.44
N GLU A 209 11.17 5.66 20.99
CA GLU A 209 11.79 4.54 20.29
C GLU A 209 11.50 3.25 21.03
N SER A 210 11.38 2.15 20.28
CA SER A 210 11.16 0.82 20.83
C SER A 210 12.29 -0.12 20.44
N LYS A 211 12.70 -1.01 21.35
CA LYS A 211 13.70 -2.05 21.08
C LYS A 211 13.17 -3.41 21.55
N PRO A 212 13.25 -4.46 20.72
CA PRO A 212 12.91 -5.80 21.14
C PRO A 212 13.92 -6.32 22.16
N VAL A 213 13.40 -7.01 23.17
CA VAL A 213 14.15 -7.71 24.21
C VAL A 213 13.51 -9.07 24.43
N GLU A 214 14.18 -9.94 25.18
CA GLU A 214 13.55 -11.18 25.63
C GLU A 214 12.27 -10.86 26.41
N GLY A 215 11.15 -11.52 26.04
CA GLY A 215 9.86 -11.33 26.69
C GLY A 215 9.02 -10.13 26.21
N GLY A 216 9.53 -9.26 25.32
CA GLY A 216 8.72 -8.16 24.79
C GLY A 216 9.49 -7.00 24.18
N LEU A 217 9.08 -5.78 24.54
CA LEU A 217 9.72 -4.53 24.11
C LEU A 217 10.10 -3.67 25.30
N ILE A 218 11.14 -2.86 25.11
CA ILE A 218 11.39 -1.69 25.94
C ILE A 218 11.29 -0.42 25.11
N TYR A 219 11.01 0.70 25.77
CA TYR A 219 10.87 2.00 25.14
C TYR A 219 11.91 2.99 25.66
N ARG A 220 12.13 4.07 24.91
CA ARG A 220 12.83 5.28 25.35
C ARG A 220 12.20 6.52 24.73
N ASP A 221 12.44 7.66 25.36
CA ASP A 221 12.24 8.96 24.69
C ASP A 221 13.31 9.11 23.62
N LYS A 222 12.93 9.48 22.39
CA LYS A 222 13.87 9.71 21.27
C LYS A 222 14.97 10.71 21.60
N ASN A 223 14.71 11.64 22.53
CA ASN A 223 15.66 12.67 22.93
C ASN A 223 16.56 12.23 24.11
N LYS A 224 16.44 10.99 24.58
CA LYS A 224 17.24 10.44 25.68
C LYS A 224 18.00 9.21 25.20
N GLU A 225 19.25 9.08 25.60
CA GLU A 225 20.06 7.92 25.24
C GLU A 225 19.64 6.65 26.00
N ALA A 226 19.29 6.81 27.28
CA ALA A 226 18.96 5.71 28.18
C ALA A 226 17.63 5.03 27.80
N TRP A 227 17.64 3.69 27.80
CA TRP A 227 16.45 2.87 27.68
C TRP A 227 15.81 2.66 29.06
N TYR A 228 14.49 2.64 29.11
CA TYR A 228 13.79 2.20 30.32
C TYR A 228 13.75 0.67 30.34
N GLU A 229 14.00 0.05 31.49
CA GLU A 229 14.16 -1.41 31.60
C GLU A 229 12.84 -2.16 31.82
N ASN A 230 11.71 -1.45 31.80
CA ASN A 230 10.39 -2.04 31.93
C ASN A 230 10.03 -2.84 30.66
N VAL A 231 10.09 -4.17 30.75
CA VAL A 231 9.69 -5.05 29.66
C VAL A 231 8.17 -5.04 29.52
N VAL A 232 7.71 -4.63 28.34
CA VAL A 232 6.30 -4.50 27.98
C VAL A 232 5.90 -5.70 27.13
N THR A 233 4.83 -6.39 27.52
CA THR A 233 4.24 -7.46 26.70
C THR A 233 3.84 -6.90 25.34
N ALA A 234 4.23 -7.59 24.28
CA ALA A 234 4.08 -7.11 22.90
C ALA A 234 3.32 -8.14 22.04
N PRO A 235 1.99 -8.21 22.13
CA PRO A 235 1.19 -9.09 21.29
C PRO A 235 1.43 -8.81 19.80
N GLU A 236 1.41 -9.88 19.00
CA GLU A 236 1.68 -9.80 17.55
C GLU A 236 0.47 -9.34 16.73
N THR A 237 -0.74 -9.53 17.25
CA THR A 237 -1.98 -9.23 16.54
C THR A 237 -2.87 -8.28 17.32
N ASP A 238 -3.77 -7.61 16.60
CA ASP A 238 -4.81 -6.78 17.17
C ASP A 238 -5.70 -7.56 18.14
N ASP A 239 -6.14 -8.76 17.74
CA ASP A 239 -7.05 -9.58 18.54
C ASP A 239 -6.40 -10.10 19.82
N MET A 240 -5.09 -10.40 19.81
CA MET A 240 -4.36 -10.75 21.03
C MET A 240 -4.28 -9.56 21.98
N ALA A 241 -3.93 -8.36 21.50
CA ALA A 241 -3.89 -7.18 22.36
C ALA A 241 -5.29 -6.82 22.89
N LEU A 242 -6.34 -6.98 22.07
CA LEU A 242 -7.72 -6.79 22.50
C LEU A 242 -8.08 -7.78 23.62
N ALA A 243 -7.74 -9.06 23.46
CA ALA A 243 -8.02 -10.08 24.46
C ALA A 243 -7.36 -9.76 25.81
N VAL A 244 -6.12 -9.24 25.80
CA VAL A 244 -5.43 -8.77 27.03
C VAL A 244 -6.12 -7.52 27.57
N LEU A 245 -6.40 -6.51 26.75
CA LEU A 245 -7.05 -5.26 27.16
C LEU A 245 -8.38 -5.49 27.88
N LEU A 246 -9.21 -6.40 27.35
CA LEU A 246 -10.54 -6.68 27.88
C LEU A 246 -10.53 -7.50 29.18
N LYS A 247 -9.47 -8.30 29.41
CA LYS A 247 -9.36 -9.19 30.58
C LYS A 247 -8.52 -8.61 31.72
N THR A 248 -7.75 -7.55 31.46
CA THR A 248 -6.79 -7.01 32.40
C THR A 248 -7.23 -5.64 32.89
N PRO A 249 -7.70 -5.52 34.15
CA PRO A 249 -7.93 -4.22 34.77
C PRO A 249 -6.66 -3.37 34.74
N GLY A 250 -6.80 -2.08 34.46
CA GLY A 250 -5.67 -1.17 34.43
C GLY A 250 -4.88 -1.21 33.11
N ALA A 251 -5.32 -2.01 32.13
CA ALA A 251 -4.62 -2.13 30.87
C ALA A 251 -4.77 -0.90 29.97
N ILE A 252 -3.73 -0.62 29.18
CA ILE A 252 -3.70 0.43 28.17
C ILE A 252 -2.93 -0.05 26.94
N THR A 253 -3.42 0.32 25.75
CA THR A 253 -2.76 0.10 24.47
C THR A 253 -3.22 1.16 23.46
N TYR A 254 -2.84 1.00 22.19
CA TYR A 254 -3.41 1.75 21.08
C TYR A 254 -3.87 0.81 19.97
N PHE A 255 -4.84 1.25 19.17
CA PHE A 255 -5.33 0.55 17.99
C PHE A 255 -5.50 1.54 16.83
N PRO A 256 -5.24 1.11 15.58
CA PRO A 256 -5.74 1.80 14.40
C PRO A 256 -7.26 1.96 14.49
N LEU A 257 -7.76 3.11 14.05
CA LEU A 257 -9.19 3.39 14.04
C LEU A 257 -9.95 2.37 13.21
N GLN A 258 -9.37 1.88 12.10
CA GLN A 258 -9.96 0.79 11.34
C GLN A 258 -10.25 -0.46 12.19
N ILE A 259 -9.35 -0.79 13.11
CA ILE A 259 -9.48 -1.95 13.98
C ILE A 259 -10.54 -1.69 15.05
N LEU A 260 -10.50 -0.51 15.69
CA LEU A 260 -11.52 -0.12 16.68
C LEU A 260 -12.92 -0.07 16.08
N ASN A 261 -13.07 0.49 14.89
CA ASN A 261 -14.34 0.55 14.18
C ASN A 261 -14.85 -0.85 13.83
N ASN A 262 -13.96 -1.76 13.40
CA ASN A 262 -14.30 -3.16 13.15
C ASN A 262 -14.74 -3.88 14.44
N TYR A 263 -14.13 -3.60 15.58
CA TYR A 263 -14.56 -4.14 16.87
C TYR A 263 -15.92 -3.60 17.30
N LYS A 264 -16.13 -2.29 17.20
CA LYS A 264 -17.42 -1.65 17.51
C LYS A 264 -18.54 -2.18 16.61
N ALA A 265 -18.28 -2.37 15.31
CA ALA A 265 -19.24 -2.96 14.38
C ALA A 265 -19.62 -4.42 14.72
N LYS A 266 -18.75 -5.13 15.46
CA LYS A 266 -19.01 -6.47 16.00
C LYS A 266 -19.59 -6.45 17.43
N ASN A 267 -20.04 -5.29 17.92
CA ASN A 267 -20.53 -5.07 19.29
C ASN A 267 -19.52 -5.42 20.39
N ILE A 268 -18.22 -5.33 20.10
CA ILE A 268 -17.18 -5.50 21.11
C ILE A 268 -16.98 -4.14 21.82
N ALA A 269 -17.21 -4.13 23.13
CA ALA A 269 -17.09 -2.93 23.95
C ALA A 269 -15.61 -2.58 24.22
N VAL A 270 -15.02 -1.77 23.32
CA VAL A 270 -13.67 -1.21 23.49
C VAL A 270 -13.78 0.25 23.91
N LYS A 271 -13.13 0.61 25.03
CA LYS A 271 -13.07 1.99 25.51
C LYS A 271 -11.84 2.70 24.95
N SER A 272 -12.05 3.72 24.13
CA SER A 272 -11.02 4.67 23.72
C SER A 272 -11.03 5.91 24.61
N VAL A 273 -9.87 6.56 24.76
CA VAL A 273 -9.74 7.86 25.46
C VAL A 273 -9.37 8.97 24.46
N SER A 274 -9.77 10.18 24.80
CA SER A 274 -9.32 11.39 24.08
C SER A 274 -7.83 11.65 24.34
N PHE A 275 -7.20 12.32 23.38
CA PHE A 275 -5.82 12.75 23.43
C PHE A 275 -5.81 14.28 23.51
N ASP A 276 -5.24 14.85 24.58
CA ASP A 276 -5.26 16.30 24.83
C ASP A 276 -6.68 16.93 24.70
N GLY A 277 -7.71 16.18 25.12
CA GLY A 277 -9.13 16.57 25.05
C GLY A 277 -9.78 16.37 23.67
N ILE A 278 -9.04 15.88 22.68
CA ILE A 278 -9.54 15.64 21.32
C ILE A 278 -9.79 14.16 21.13
N GLU A 279 -11.01 13.79 20.74
CA GLU A 279 -11.35 12.41 20.40
C GLU A 279 -10.84 12.05 19.00
N ALA A 280 -10.51 10.77 18.80
CA ALA A 280 -10.14 10.24 17.49
C ALA A 280 -11.39 9.98 16.64
N THR A 281 -11.90 11.01 15.96
CA THR A 281 -13.09 10.93 15.10
C THR A 281 -12.72 11.22 13.64
N LYS A 282 -13.68 11.01 12.73
CA LYS A 282 -13.49 11.39 11.33
C LYS A 282 -13.21 12.88 11.19
N GLU A 283 -13.99 13.69 11.90
CA GLU A 283 -13.98 15.14 11.83
C GLU A 283 -12.67 15.71 12.38
N THR A 284 -12.22 15.22 13.53
CA THR A 284 -10.99 15.72 14.19
C THR A 284 -9.72 15.29 13.44
N ILE A 285 -9.75 14.15 12.75
CA ILE A 285 -8.64 13.73 11.89
C ILE A 285 -8.64 14.50 10.57
N ALA A 286 -9.81 14.69 9.95
CA ALA A 286 -9.92 15.40 8.68
C ALA A 286 -9.51 16.88 8.80
N ASN A 287 -9.83 17.53 9.92
CA ASN A 287 -9.43 18.92 10.17
C ASN A 287 -8.03 19.05 10.81
N GLY A 288 -7.33 17.94 11.07
CA GLY A 288 -5.98 17.91 11.63
C GLY A 288 -5.87 18.26 13.12
N THR A 289 -6.98 18.34 13.86
CA THR A 289 -6.96 18.63 15.30
C THR A 289 -6.59 17.41 16.14
N TYR A 290 -6.88 16.19 15.67
CA TYR A 290 -6.42 14.96 16.31
C TYR A 290 -5.00 14.61 15.87
N PHE A 291 -4.06 14.58 16.80
CA PHE A 291 -2.63 14.57 16.49
C PHE A 291 -2.11 13.25 15.89
N ILE A 292 -2.61 12.09 16.34
CA ILE A 292 -2.05 10.78 15.94
C ILE A 292 -2.78 10.24 14.72
N HIS A 293 -2.49 10.83 13.56
CA HIS A 293 -3.14 10.49 12.30
C HIS A 293 -2.15 10.32 11.15
N ARG A 294 -2.61 9.68 10.07
CA ARG A 294 -1.85 9.53 8.82
C ARG A 294 -2.76 9.55 7.62
N THR A 295 -2.15 9.83 6.49
CA THR A 295 -2.83 9.82 5.20
C THR A 295 -2.61 8.47 4.53
N LEU A 296 -3.68 7.92 3.96
CA LEU A 296 -3.58 6.87 2.97
C LEU A 296 -3.21 7.52 1.64
N ASN A 297 -2.16 7.03 0.99
CA ASN A 297 -1.68 7.60 -0.26
C ASN A 297 -1.62 6.55 -1.36
N ALA A 298 -2.06 6.95 -2.55
CA ALA A 298 -1.65 6.33 -3.80
C ALA A 298 -0.37 7.04 -4.28
N ILE A 299 0.75 6.33 -4.24
CA ILE A 299 2.08 6.84 -4.61
C ILE A 299 2.41 6.35 -6.01
N THR A 300 2.73 7.27 -6.92
CA THR A 300 3.11 6.98 -8.31
C THR A 300 4.43 7.63 -8.67
N ASN A 301 5.13 7.10 -9.68
CA ASN A 301 6.28 7.77 -10.29
C ASN A 301 5.76 8.66 -11.43
N ASN A 302 5.85 9.98 -11.24
CA ASN A 302 5.14 11.02 -12.00
C ASN A 302 3.62 11.01 -11.78
N ASN A 303 2.95 12.01 -12.36
CA ASN A 303 1.48 12.08 -12.37
C ASN A 303 0.89 10.85 -13.08
N PRO A 304 -0.11 10.17 -12.49
CA PRO A 304 -0.65 8.95 -13.06
C PRO A 304 -1.32 9.20 -14.40
N GLN A 305 -1.13 8.26 -15.34
CA GLN A 305 -1.75 8.25 -16.66
C GLN A 305 -2.44 6.91 -16.90
N GLY A 306 -3.24 6.82 -17.96
CA GLY A 306 -3.87 5.58 -18.40
C GLY A 306 -4.63 4.86 -17.27
N ASP A 307 -4.34 3.58 -17.10
CA ASP A 307 -5.03 2.73 -16.12
C ASP A 307 -4.63 3.02 -14.67
N THR A 308 -3.40 3.46 -14.43
CA THR A 308 -2.99 3.96 -13.12
C THR A 308 -3.85 5.15 -12.68
N LYS A 309 -4.11 6.08 -13.61
CA LYS A 309 -4.97 7.24 -13.33
C LYS A 309 -6.39 6.81 -13.04
N LYS A 310 -6.96 5.93 -13.87
CA LYS A 310 -8.33 5.41 -13.66
C LYS A 310 -8.47 4.73 -12.30
N PHE A 311 -7.45 3.98 -11.86
CA PHE A 311 -7.47 3.34 -10.54
C PHE A 311 -7.38 4.37 -9.41
N CYS A 312 -6.51 5.37 -9.50
CA CYS A 312 -6.44 6.45 -8.52
C CYS A 312 -7.76 7.25 -8.47
N ASP A 313 -8.33 7.60 -9.63
CA ASP A 313 -9.62 8.28 -9.74
C ASP A 313 -10.76 7.43 -9.15
N PHE A 314 -10.73 6.11 -9.35
CA PHE A 314 -11.69 5.18 -8.75
C PHE A 314 -11.61 5.21 -7.22
N LEU A 315 -10.41 5.16 -6.63
CA LEU A 315 -10.24 5.26 -5.17
C LEU A 315 -10.76 6.59 -4.61
N LEU A 316 -10.65 7.68 -5.38
CA LEU A 316 -11.18 9.00 -5.04
C LEU A 316 -12.68 9.16 -5.31
N SER A 317 -13.28 8.26 -6.10
CA SER A 317 -14.70 8.32 -6.46
C SER A 317 -15.62 8.05 -5.25
N LYS A 318 -16.91 8.40 -5.37
CA LYS A 318 -17.92 8.07 -4.35
C LYS A 318 -17.97 6.58 -4.02
N GLU A 319 -17.68 5.71 -4.98
CA GLU A 319 -17.64 4.26 -4.77
C GLU A 319 -16.38 3.85 -4.01
N GLY A 320 -15.20 4.29 -4.46
CA GLY A 320 -13.93 4.04 -3.78
C GLY A 320 -13.93 4.52 -2.33
N GLN A 321 -14.45 5.72 -2.08
CA GLN A 321 -14.57 6.27 -0.72
C GLN A 321 -15.50 5.44 0.18
N LYS A 322 -16.57 4.82 -0.35
CA LYS A 322 -17.38 3.86 0.41
C LYS A 322 -16.60 2.60 0.77
N LEU A 323 -15.75 2.11 -0.13
CA LEU A 323 -14.91 0.94 0.12
C LEU A 323 -13.81 1.25 1.16
N ILE A 324 -13.24 2.45 1.14
CA ILE A 324 -12.30 2.95 2.15
C ILE A 324 -12.95 2.94 3.54
N VAL A 325 -14.16 3.49 3.67
CA VAL A 325 -14.93 3.45 4.93
C VAL A 325 -15.25 2.01 5.34
N LYS A 326 -15.66 1.16 4.38
CA LYS A 326 -15.96 -0.26 4.63
C LYS A 326 -14.73 -1.06 5.07
N ALA A 327 -13.53 -0.66 4.65
CA ALA A 327 -12.27 -1.24 5.11
C ALA A 327 -11.89 -0.77 6.53
N GLY A 328 -12.60 0.22 7.09
CA GLY A 328 -12.41 0.77 8.43
C GLY A 328 -11.65 2.10 8.46
N PHE A 329 -11.12 2.55 7.32
CA PHE A 329 -10.46 3.84 7.20
C PHE A 329 -11.47 5.00 7.17
N LEU A 330 -10.96 6.22 7.19
CA LEU A 330 -11.75 7.42 7.06
C LEU A 330 -11.70 7.91 5.61
N SER A 331 -12.85 8.28 5.06
CA SER A 331 -12.90 8.98 3.77
C SER A 331 -12.26 10.35 3.90
N LEU A 332 -11.84 10.92 2.76
CA LEU A 332 -11.54 12.35 2.66
C LEU A 332 -12.77 13.21 2.99
#